data_AF-A0A926NUJ7-F1
#
_entry.id   AF-A0A926NUJ7-F1
#
_cell.length_a   1.000
_cell.length_b   1.000
_cell.length_c   1.000
_cell.angle_alpha   90.00
_cell.angle_beta   90.00
_cell.angle_gamma   90.00
#
_symmetry.space_group_name_H-M   'P 1'
#
loop_
_entity.id
_entity.type
_entity.pdbx_description
1 polymer ?
#
loop_
_entity_poly.entity_id
_entity_poly.type
_entity_poly.pdbx_seq_one_letter_code
_entity_poly.pdbx_strand_id
1 'polypeptide(L)' 'MAYNNKNHLKHVAHVLSVYKELKEADIPDTRIVKKRLPERNIHISYRTLMYYKGMKPSELNPEQLNLFAQAV' A
#
# COMPACT_ATOMS: atom_id res chain seq x y z
N MET A 1 -10.19 -19.33 9.32
CA MET A 1 -10.10 -17.88 9.62
C MET A 1 -10.94 -17.14 8.58
N ALA A 2 -11.94 -16.37 8.99
CA ALA A 2 -12.69 -15.56 8.03
C ALA A 2 -11.78 -14.43 7.53
N TYR A 3 -11.64 -14.30 6.21
CA TYR A 3 -10.87 -13.22 5.62
C TYR A 3 -11.60 -11.90 5.84
N ASN A 4 -11.05 -11.03 6.69
CA ASN A 4 -11.60 -9.70 6.90
C ASN A 4 -10.98 -8.74 5.88
N ASN A 5 -11.77 -8.40 4.84
CA ASN A 5 -11.34 -7.48 3.80
C ASN A 5 -10.87 -6.12 4.37
N LYS A 6 -11.49 -5.62 5.44
CA LYS A 6 -11.08 -4.36 6.09
C LYS A 6 -9.65 -4.41 6.62
N ASN A 7 -9.23 -5.55 7.17
CA ASN A 7 -7.87 -5.71 7.67
C ASN A 7 -6.86 -5.81 6.51
N HIS A 8 -7.25 -6.45 5.41
CA HIS A 8 -6.42 -6.49 4.21
C HIS A 8 -6.19 -5.09 3.65
N LEU A 9 -7.24 -4.28 3.48
CA LEU A 9 -7.12 -2.91 2.97
C LEU A 9 -6.22 -2.04 3.85
N LYS A 10 -6.33 -2.14 5.18
CA LYS A 10 -5.41 -1.47 6.12
C LYS A 10 -3.95 -1.89 5.90
N HIS A 11 -3.71 -3.19 5.70
CA HIS A 11 -2.37 -3.70 5.41
C HIS A 11 -1.82 -3.15 4.09
N VAL A 12 -2.64 -3.13 3.02
CA VAL A 12 -2.24 -2.58 1.72
C VAL A 12 -1.90 -1.09 1.84
N ALA A 13 -2.74 -0.31 2.53
CA ALA A 13 -2.49 1.11 2.75
C ALA A 13 -1.16 1.35 3.50
N HIS A 14 -0.88 0.54 4.52
CA HIS A 14 0.39 0.58 5.26
C HIS A 14 1.60 0.23 4.37
N VAL A 15 1.50 -0.80 3.52
CA VAL A 15 2.58 -1.15 2.59
C VAL A 15 2.84 -0.01 1.61
N LEU A 16 1.78 0.61 1.07
CA LEU A 16 1.91 1.73 0.13
C LEU A 16 2.50 2.98 0.79
N SER A 17 2.19 3.27 2.06
CA SER A 17 2.79 4.40 2.78
C SER A 17 4.30 4.18 2.95
N VAL A 18 4.71 3.00 3.41
CA VAL A 18 6.13 2.63 3.57
C VAL A 18 6.85 2.63 2.22
N TYR A 19 6.21 2.12 1.16
CA TYR A 19 6.78 2.15 -0.19
C TYR A 19 7.03 3.59 -0.66
N LYS A 20 6.09 4.53 -0.41
CA LYS A 20 6.26 5.95 -0.78
C LYS A 20 7.44 6.60 -0.04
N GLU A 21 7.63 6.28 1.24
CA GLU A 21 8.76 6.77 2.03
C GLU A 21 10.12 6.23 1.53
N LEU A 22 10.15 4.97 1.06
CA LEU A 22 11.35 4.31 0.58
C LEU A 22 11.65 4.58 -0.90
N LYS A 23 10.70 5.16 -1.65
CA LYS A 23 10.83 5.32 -3.09
C LYS A 23 11.68 6.54 -3.42
N GLU A 24 12.87 6.28 -3.91
CA GLU A 24 13.77 7.26 -4.51
C GLU A 24 13.75 7.15 -6.06
N ALA A 25 14.12 8.22 -6.77
CA ALA A 25 14.06 8.28 -8.23
C ALA A 25 14.95 7.21 -8.90
N ASP A 26 16.14 6.97 -8.36
CA ASP A 26 17.14 6.07 -8.95
C ASP A 26 17.03 4.61 -8.48
N ILE A 27 16.13 4.29 -7.55
CA ILE A 27 16.00 2.93 -7.01
C ILE A 27 14.87 2.19 -7.73
N PRO A 28 15.16 1.06 -8.40
CA PRO A 28 14.11 0.25 -9.03
C PRO A 28 13.26 -0.49 -7.99
N ASP A 29 11.97 -0.66 -8.29
CA ASP A 29 10.99 -1.28 -7.41
C ASP A 29 11.37 -2.72 -7.01
N THR A 30 12.06 -3.45 -7.87
CA THR A 30 12.57 -4.80 -7.59
C THR A 30 13.62 -4.81 -6.47
N ARG A 31 14.45 -3.76 -6.35
CA ARG A 31 15.39 -3.60 -5.24
C ARG A 31 14.69 -3.21 -3.94
N ILE A 32 13.66 -2.37 -4.03
CA ILE A 32 12.84 -1.98 -2.87
C ILE A 32 12.19 -3.23 -2.27
N VAL A 33 11.58 -4.08 -3.10
CA VAL A 33 10.96 -5.34 -2.67
C VAL A 33 11.97 -6.32 -2.08
N LYS A 34 13.15 -6.48 -2.70
CA LYS A 34 14.13 -7.49 -2.26
C LYS A 34 14.90 -7.08 -1.00
N LYS A 35 15.14 -5.79 -0.77
CA LYS A 35 16.02 -5.31 0.31
C LYS A 35 15.32 -4.40 1.32
N ARG A 36 14.65 -3.34 0.85
CA ARG A 36 14.15 -2.26 1.72
C ARG A 36 12.84 -2.59 2.44
N LEU A 37 11.91 -3.29 1.78
CA LEU A 37 10.64 -3.71 2.41
C LEU A 37 10.84 -4.76 3.53
N PRO A 38 11.71 -5.78 3.37
CA PRO A 38 12.05 -6.71 4.44
C PRO A 38 12.67 -6.04 5.68
N GLU A 39 13.46 -4.96 5.52
CA GLU A 39 13.99 -4.15 6.65
C GLU A 39 12.87 -3.57 7.52
N ARG A 40 11.67 -3.39 6.96
CA ARG A 40 10.46 -2.90 7.64
C ARG A 40 9.50 -4.04 8.02
N ASN A 41 9.94 -5.29 8.02
CA ASN A 41 9.14 -6.51 8.23
C ASN A 41 8.03 -6.75 7.18
N ILE A 42 8.10 -6.10 6.01
CA ILE A 42 7.13 -6.31 4.93
C ILE A 42 7.71 -7.31 3.93
N HIS A 43 7.15 -8.51 3.93
CA HIS A 43 7.58 -9.62 3.08
C HIS A 43 6.54 -9.88 2.00
N ILE A 44 6.66 -9.17 0.87
CA ILE A 44 5.74 -9.31 -0.27
C ILE A 44 6.50 -9.60 -1.56
N SER A 45 5.82 -10.21 -2.52
CA SER A 45 6.39 -10.39 -3.86
C SER A 45 6.31 -9.09 -4.68
N TYR A 46 7.15 -8.99 -5.71
CA TYR A 46 7.08 -7.87 -6.66
C TYR A 46 5.70 -7.75 -7.33
N ARG A 47 5.10 -8.90 -7.69
CA ARG A 47 3.75 -8.95 -8.26
C ARG A 47 2.70 -8.40 -7.30
N THR A 48 2.81 -8.74 -6.01
CA THR A 48 1.93 -8.24 -4.96
C THR A 48 2.04 -6.72 -4.82
N LEU A 49 3.27 -6.18 -4.84
CA LEU A 49 3.47 -4.73 -4.82
C LEU A 49 2.82 -4.05 -6.05
N MET A 50 2.99 -4.61 -7.25
CA MET A 50 2.38 -4.06 -8.46
C MET A 50 0.86 -4.11 -8.42
N TYR A 51 0.29 -5.19 -7.89
CA TYR A 51 -1.15 -5.29 -7.63
C TYR A 51 -1.63 -4.20 -6.67
N TYR A 52 -0.91 -3.98 -5.56
CA TYR A 52 -1.23 -2.91 -4.60
C TYR A 52 -1.14 -1.52 -5.20
N LYS A 53 -0.13 -1.26 -6.05
CA LYS A 53 0.02 0.02 -6.79
C LYS A 53 -1.10 0.24 -7.80
N GLY A 54 -1.71 -0.82 -8.32
CA GLY A 54 -2.82 -0.76 -9.27
C GLY A 54 -4.21 -0.61 -8.64
N MET A 55 -4.33 -0.75 -7.32
CA MET A 55 -5.61 -0.55 -6.64
C MET A 55 -6.06 0.91 -6.69
N LYS A 56 -7.37 1.12 -6.85
CA LYS A 56 -7.92 2.47 -6.87
C LYS A 56 -7.91 3.05 -5.45
N PRO A 57 -7.63 4.36 -5.26
CA PRO A 57 -7.66 5.00 -3.94
C PRO A 57 -9.00 4.84 -3.22
N SER A 58 -10.11 4.81 -3.98
CA SER A 58 -11.46 4.57 -3.47
C SER A 58 -11.66 3.20 -2.82
N GLU A 59 -10.84 2.21 -3.20
CA GLU A 59 -10.88 0.86 -2.62
C GLU A 59 -10.05 0.77 -1.34
N LEU A 60 -9.07 1.65 -1.15
CA LEU A 60 -8.12 1.65 -0.03
C LEU A 60 -8.62 2.41 1.19
N ASN A 61 -9.30 3.54 0.98
CA ASN A 61 -9.85 4.37 2.06
C ASN A 61 -11.31 4.74 1.76
N PRO A 62 -12.30 4.02 2.30
CA PRO A 62 -13.70 4.43 2.19
C PRO A 62 -13.96 5.77 2.87
N GLU A 63 -13.18 6.13 3.90
CA GLU A 63 -13.36 7.38 4.64
C GLU A 63 -12.81 8.63 3.94
N GLN A 64 -11.96 8.48 2.92
CA GLN A 64 -11.47 9.64 2.15
C GLN A 64 -12.59 10.33 1.37
N LEU A 65 -13.64 9.60 1.00
CA LEU A 65 -14.82 10.17 0.35
C LEU A 65 -15.65 11.06 1.31
N ASN A 66 -15.64 10.75 2.61
CA ASN A 66 -16.40 11.49 3.62
C ASN A 66 -15.80 12.88 3.90
N LEU A 67 -14.48 13.04 3.76
CA LEU A 67 -13.80 14.34 3.91
C LEU A 67 -14.27 15.38 2.89
N PHE A 68 -14.66 14.94 1.68
CA PHE A 68 -15.21 15.83 0.65
C PHE A 68 -16.71 16.12 0.85
N ALA A 69 -17.44 15.24 1.55
CA ALA A 69 -18.86 15.41 1.85
C ALA A 69 -19.12 16.37 3.03
N GLN A 70 -18.13 16.61 3.90
CA GLN A 70 -18.24 17.53 5.05
C GLN A 70 -17.87 18.99 4.72
N ALA A 71 -17.38 19.26 3.51
CA ALA A 71 -16.94 20.60 3.07
C ALA A 71 -18.07 21.42 2.41
N VAL A 72 -19.34 21.06 2.65
CA VAL A 72 -20.55 21.73 2.18
C VAL A 72 -21.38 22.14 3.39
#